data_AF-A0AA95ML62-F1
#
_entry.id   AF-A0AA95ML62-F1
#
_cell.length_a   1.000
_cell.length_b   1.000
_cell.length_c   1.000
_cell.angle_alpha   90.00
_cell.angle_beta   90.00
_cell.angle_gamma   90.00
#
_symmetry.space_group_name_H-M   'P 1'
#
loop_
_entity.id
_entity.type
_entity.pdbx_description
1 polymer ?
#
loop_
_entity_poly.entity_id
_entity_poly.type
_entity_poly.pdbx_seq_one_letter_code
_entity_poly.pdbx_strand_id
1 'polypeptide(L)'
;MQRAQIPTYERIAIDLANRIYDGKFKVGEKIHGRSTLASEYKVSPETVRRAIKILEDVEIVHSTKGSGIVISSRENAFKYISRFSNLASIKDLEKQMNSLMVERERLDEKVFETLRKIMDYSGKLRHTNPLAPIEVEVYPGSIHIGKTISEVKFWQNTGGTVIGMKRKEEMIISPGPYALILEGDVLLVIGDEKAYDRVVHFLEE
;
A
#
# COMPACT_ATOMS: atom_id res chain seq x y z
N MET A 1 24.64 -7.31 17.29
CA MET A 1 24.13 -5.94 17.46
C MET A 1 24.30 -5.53 18.92
N GLN A 2 25.17 -4.56 19.20
CA GLN A 2 25.38 -4.03 20.56
C GLN A 2 24.07 -3.40 21.05
N ARG A 3 23.58 -3.83 22.23
CA ARG A 3 22.54 -3.10 22.95
C ARG A 3 23.11 -1.71 23.24
N ALA A 4 22.55 -0.66 22.64
CA ALA A 4 22.86 0.70 23.02
C ALA A 4 22.56 0.83 24.52
N GLN A 5 23.60 0.95 25.35
CA GLN A 5 23.47 0.96 26.78
C GLN A 5 22.87 2.31 27.20
N ILE A 6 21.63 2.29 27.68
CA ILE A 6 20.93 3.48 28.16
C ILE A 6 21.81 4.18 29.20
N PRO A 7 22.16 5.47 29.03
CA PRO A 7 22.93 6.22 30.00
C PRO A 7 22.27 6.21 31.39
N THR A 8 23.09 6.16 32.44
CA THR A 8 22.62 6.01 33.83
C THR A 8 21.62 7.10 34.26
N TYR A 9 21.81 8.35 33.83
CA TYR A 9 20.91 9.45 34.17
C TYR A 9 19.51 9.29 33.54
N GLU A 10 19.44 8.72 32.34
CA GLU A 10 18.19 8.51 31.62
C GLU A 10 17.39 7.38 32.26
N ARG A 11 18.07 6.30 32.66
CA ARG A 11 17.48 5.22 33.47
C ARG A 11 16.86 5.74 34.78
N ILE A 12 17.52 6.69 35.46
CA ILE A 12 17.00 7.31 36.69
C ILE A 12 15.76 8.15 36.37
N ALA A 13 15.76 8.92 35.27
CA ALA A 13 14.61 9.72 34.87
C ALA A 13 13.36 8.85 34.60
N ILE A 14 13.53 7.72 33.92
CA ILE A 14 12.44 6.77 33.62
C ILE A 14 11.91 6.11 34.90
N ASP A 15 12.79 5.66 35.79
CA ASP A 15 12.37 5.07 37.07
C ASP A 15 11.55 6.07 37.90
N LEU A 16 12.02 7.32 38.00
CA LEU A 16 11.28 8.39 38.68
C LEU A 16 9.94 8.68 38.02
N ALA A 17 9.89 8.76 36.68
CA ALA A 17 8.64 8.95 35.95
C ALA A 17 7.64 7.80 36.22
N ASN A 18 8.10 6.54 36.24
CA ASN A 18 7.27 5.38 36.58
C ASN A 18 6.72 5.48 38.00
N ARG A 19 7.55 5.85 38.99
CA ARG A 19 7.07 6.04 40.38
C ARG A 19 6.00 7.13 40.51
N ILE A 20 6.10 8.20 39.72
CA ILE A 20 5.07 9.25 39.64
C ILE A 20 3.79 8.71 38.98
N TYR A 21 3.93 7.96 37.88
CA TYR A 21 2.80 7.37 37.18
C TYR A 21 2.03 6.33 38.03
N ASP A 22 2.77 5.47 38.73
CA ASP A 22 2.24 4.45 39.65
C ASP A 22 1.57 5.05 40.90
N GLY A 23 1.69 6.37 41.09
CA GLY A 23 1.07 7.08 42.21
C GLY A 23 1.81 6.95 43.54
N LYS A 24 3.05 6.46 43.53
CA LYS A 24 3.94 6.50 44.72
C LYS A 24 4.25 7.92 45.13
N PHE A 25 4.24 8.84 44.18
CA PHE A 25 4.31 10.26 44.42
C PHE A 25 3.15 10.98 43.73
N LYS A 26 2.47 11.88 44.45
CA LYS A 26 1.31 12.60 43.95
C LYS A 26 1.70 13.94 43.31
N VAL A 27 0.86 14.42 42.39
CA VAL A 27 1.03 15.77 41.83
C VAL A 27 0.93 16.81 42.96
N GLY A 28 1.85 17.77 42.97
CA GLY A 28 2.02 18.76 44.04
C GLY A 28 2.84 18.28 45.23
N GLU A 29 3.18 17.00 45.31
CA GLU A 29 4.03 16.45 46.37
C GLU A 29 5.49 16.85 46.17
N LYS A 30 6.17 17.10 47.29
CA LYS A 30 7.61 17.35 47.33
C LYS A 30 8.35 16.04 47.59
N ILE A 31 9.20 15.65 46.65
CA ILE A 31 10.06 14.47 46.79
C ILE A 31 11.44 14.84 47.31
N HIS A 32 12.20 13.80 47.67
CA HIS A 32 13.55 13.91 48.19
C HIS A 32 14.47 14.81 47.34
N GLY A 33 15.37 15.53 48.01
CA GLY A 33 16.33 16.40 47.34
C GLY A 33 17.38 15.63 46.52
N ARG A 34 18.11 16.36 45.68
CA ARG A 34 19.11 15.81 44.74
C ARG A 34 20.17 14.93 45.43
N SER A 35 20.61 15.30 46.64
CA SER A 35 21.62 14.53 47.40
C SER A 35 21.07 13.20 47.92
N THR A 36 19.82 13.18 48.39
CA THR A 36 19.17 11.95 48.91
C THR A 36 18.94 10.95 47.78
N LEU A 37 18.44 11.42 46.63
CA LEU A 37 18.29 10.59 45.43
C LEU A 37 19.65 10.06 44.92
N ALA A 38 20.71 10.86 45.03
CA ALA A 38 22.06 10.43 44.64
C ALA A 38 22.56 9.25 45.50
N SER A 39 22.31 9.31 46.82
CA SER A 39 22.59 8.21 47.74
C SER A 39 21.74 6.98 47.47
N GLU A 40 20.43 7.15 47.20
CA GLU A 40 19.51 6.03 46.89
C GLU A 40 19.93 5.28 45.62
N TYR A 41 20.21 6.01 44.55
CA TYR A 41 20.60 5.43 43.27
C TYR A 41 22.10 5.07 43.19
N LYS A 42 22.88 5.34 44.25
CA LYS A 42 24.34 5.14 44.31
C LYS A 42 25.08 5.77 43.12
N VAL A 43 24.73 7.02 42.80
CA VAL A 43 25.33 7.79 41.70
C VAL A 43 25.83 9.16 42.18
N SER A 44 26.62 9.84 41.34
CA SER A 44 27.00 11.22 41.58
C SER A 44 25.76 12.15 41.62
N PRO A 45 25.72 13.16 42.51
CA PRO A 45 24.69 14.20 42.51
C PRO A 45 24.49 14.88 41.14
N GLU A 46 25.56 14.93 40.34
CA GLU A 46 25.52 15.49 38.98
C GLU A 46 24.71 14.63 38.01
N THR A 47 24.74 13.30 38.16
CA THR A 47 23.94 12.36 37.36
C THR A 47 22.45 12.51 37.68
N VAL A 48 22.10 12.67 38.96
CA VAL A 48 20.72 12.96 39.39
C VAL A 48 20.28 14.34 38.91
N ARG A 49 21.16 15.34 38.98
CA ARG A 49 20.87 16.68 38.45
C ARG A 49 20.50 16.62 36.97
N ARG A 50 21.22 15.83 36.16
CA ARG A 50 20.90 15.61 34.74
C ARG A 50 19.57 14.87 34.56
N ALA A 51 19.30 13.83 35.35
CA ALA A 51 18.03 13.10 35.29
C ALA A 51 16.82 14.01 35.61
N ILE A 52 16.91 14.79 36.68
CA ILE A 52 15.88 15.75 37.08
C ILE A 52 15.73 16.87 36.06
N LYS A 53 16.83 17.32 35.46
CA LYS A 53 16.77 18.34 34.40
C LYS A 53 15.94 17.86 33.21
N ILE A 54 16.12 16.61 32.78
CA ILE A 54 15.32 16.00 31.70
C ILE A 54 13.84 15.99 32.07
N LEU A 55 13.50 15.55 33.28
CA LEU A 55 12.11 15.53 33.76
C LEU A 55 11.51 16.93 33.91
N GLU A 56 12.32 17.94 34.21
CA GLU A 56 11.91 19.34 34.26
C GLU A 56 11.67 19.91 32.86
N ASP A 57 12.52 19.57 31.89
CA ASP A 57 12.39 20.03 30.50
C ASP A 57 11.13 19.46 29.81
N VAL A 58 10.63 18.30 30.26
CA VAL A 58 9.33 17.74 29.82
C VAL A 58 8.18 18.01 30.79
N GLU A 59 8.35 18.96 31.72
CA GLU A 59 7.32 19.47 32.64
C GLU A 59 6.67 18.37 33.51
N ILE A 60 7.44 17.36 33.90
CA ILE A 60 7.00 16.33 34.86
C ILE A 60 7.23 16.79 36.29
N VAL A 61 8.32 17.53 36.52
CA VAL A 61 8.72 18.06 37.83
C VAL A 61 9.21 19.50 37.73
N HIS A 62 9.20 20.23 38.85
CA HIS A 62 9.88 21.52 39.00
C HIS A 62 10.87 21.48 40.15
N SER A 63 12.06 22.04 39.93
CA SER A 63 13.10 22.12 40.96
C SER A 63 13.28 23.55 41.47
N THR A 64 12.79 23.87 42.67
CA THR A 64 13.02 25.19 43.29
C THR A 64 14.30 25.19 44.11
N LYS A 65 15.13 26.24 43.95
CA LYS A 65 16.40 26.39 44.70
C LYS A 65 16.11 26.38 46.21
N GLY A 66 16.58 25.35 46.91
CA GLY A 66 16.44 25.20 48.36
C GLY A 66 15.14 24.57 48.88
N SER A 67 14.18 24.19 48.02
CA SER A 67 12.85 23.69 48.49
C SER A 67 12.49 22.26 48.03
N GLY A 68 13.40 21.57 47.33
CA GLY A 68 13.18 20.20 46.84
C GLY A 68 12.64 20.14 45.41
N ILE A 69 12.13 18.97 45.04
CA ILE A 69 11.59 18.69 43.70
C ILE A 69 10.08 18.48 43.85
N VAL A 70 9.27 19.25 43.12
CA VAL A 70 7.80 19.18 43.15
C VAL A 70 7.31 18.47 41.90
N ILE A 71 6.32 17.59 42.02
CA ILE A 71 5.72 16.92 40.87
C ILE A 71 4.66 17.79 40.24
N SER A 72 4.78 18.04 38.94
CA SER A 72 3.91 18.93 38.19
C SER A 72 2.80 18.18 37.46
N SER A 73 3.12 17.05 36.82
CA SER A 73 2.16 16.36 35.96
C SER A 73 2.39 14.85 35.89
N ARG A 74 1.36 14.09 36.27
CA ARG A 74 1.29 12.62 36.08
C ARG A 74 1.10 12.25 34.61
N GLU A 75 0.37 13.07 33.85
CA GLU A 75 0.10 12.81 32.43
C GLU A 75 1.37 12.95 31.59
N ASN A 76 2.21 13.95 31.89
CA ASN A 76 3.51 14.11 31.23
C ASN A 76 4.46 12.96 31.59
N ALA A 77 4.39 12.44 32.82
CA ALA A 77 5.14 11.25 33.20
C ALA A 77 4.73 10.04 32.36
N PHE A 78 3.43 9.81 32.17
CA PHE A 78 2.93 8.75 31.29
C PHE A 78 3.39 8.92 29.84
N LYS A 79 3.32 10.13 29.28
CA LYS A 79 3.80 10.42 27.92
C LYS A 79 5.31 10.17 27.77
N TYR A 80 6.10 10.53 28.77
CA TYR A 80 7.54 10.30 28.79
C TYR A 80 7.90 8.81 28.87
N ILE A 81 7.25 8.05 29.77
CA ILE A 81 7.42 6.59 29.85
C ILE A 81 7.02 5.94 28.53
N SER A 82 5.86 6.32 27.97
CA SER A 82 5.34 5.77 26.71
C SER A 82 6.32 6.01 25.56
N ARG A 83 6.87 7.22 25.46
CA ARG A 83 7.89 7.57 24.47
C ARG A 83 9.19 6.78 24.67
N PHE A 84 9.55 6.45 25.90
CA PHE A 84 10.75 5.68 26.19
C PHE A 84 10.55 4.16 25.98
N SER A 85 9.33 3.65 26.25
CA SER A 85 8.93 2.27 25.93
C SER A 85 8.73 2.02 24.43
N ASN A 86 8.82 3.06 23.59
CA ASN A 86 8.82 2.93 22.12
C ASN A 86 10.07 2.21 21.56
N LEU A 87 10.91 1.60 22.38
CA LEU A 87 11.64 0.39 21.98
C LEU A 87 10.64 -0.79 21.87
N ALA A 88 9.74 -0.68 20.88
CA ALA A 88 8.78 -1.67 20.36
C ALA A 88 7.77 -2.28 21.36
N SER A 89 6.70 -1.54 21.68
CA SER A 89 5.47 -2.19 22.18
C SER A 89 4.68 -2.78 21.01
N ILE A 90 4.26 -4.04 21.14
CA ILE A 90 3.42 -4.75 20.15
C ILE A 90 2.17 -3.93 19.81
N LYS A 91 1.63 -3.19 20.79
CA LYS A 91 0.44 -2.35 20.61
C LYS A 91 0.66 -1.19 19.63
N ASP A 92 1.87 -0.64 19.57
CA ASP A 92 2.19 0.42 18.61
C ASP A 92 2.36 -0.15 17.20
N LEU A 93 2.94 -1.36 17.09
CA LEU A 93 3.00 -2.09 15.83
C LEU A 93 1.61 -2.48 15.33
N GLU A 94 0.70 -2.91 16.21
CA GLU A 94 -0.71 -3.19 15.87
C GLU A 94 -1.42 -1.93 15.37
N LYS A 95 -1.22 -0.79 16.04
CA LYS A 95 -1.80 0.49 15.61
C LYS A 95 -1.26 0.94 14.26
N GLN A 96 0.05 0.80 14.05
CA GLN A 96 0.70 1.10 12.78
C GLN A 96 0.19 0.17 11.67
N MET A 97 0.09 -1.13 11.94
CA MET A 97 -0.48 -2.13 11.02
C MET A 97 -1.90 -1.75 10.62
N ASN A 98 -2.76 -1.41 11.58
CA ASN A 98 -4.13 -1.00 11.29
C ASN A 98 -4.18 0.27 10.42
N SER A 99 -3.32 1.26 10.67
CA SER A 99 -3.25 2.45 9.82
C SER A 99 -2.79 2.14 8.39
N LEU A 100 -1.82 1.22 8.24
CA LEU A 100 -1.34 0.78 6.93
C LEU A 100 -2.39 -0.02 6.17
N MET A 101 -3.21 -0.82 6.86
CA MET A 101 -4.33 -1.56 6.25
C MET A 101 -5.39 -0.62 5.67
N VAL A 102 -5.76 0.43 6.41
CA VAL A 102 -6.69 1.46 5.91
C VAL A 102 -6.10 2.21 4.72
N GLU A 103 -4.81 2.54 4.76
CA GLU A 103 -4.14 3.18 3.62
C GLU A 103 -4.09 2.27 2.39
N ARG A 104 -3.85 0.97 2.59
CA ARG A 104 -3.90 -0.05 1.54
C ARG A 104 -5.27 -0.11 0.88
N GLU A 105 -6.36 -0.15 1.64
CA GLU A 105 -7.72 -0.18 1.09
C GLU A 105 -8.01 1.05 0.21
N ARG A 106 -7.62 2.24 0.68
CA ARG A 106 -7.76 3.48 -0.10
C ARG A 106 -6.91 3.47 -1.38
N LEU A 107 -5.72 2.87 -1.33
CA LEU A 107 -4.87 2.70 -2.50
C LEU A 107 -5.50 1.73 -3.50
N ASP A 108 -6.03 0.60 -3.03
CA ASP A 108 -6.73 -0.39 -3.85
C ASP A 108 -7.93 0.26 -4.57
N GLU A 109 -8.76 1.05 -3.87
CA GLU A 109 -9.85 1.81 -4.49
C GLU A 109 -9.34 2.73 -5.61
N LYS A 110 -8.27 3.49 -5.37
CA LYS A 110 -7.69 4.39 -6.35
C LYS A 110 -7.09 3.65 -7.55
N VAL A 111 -6.52 2.47 -7.33
CA VAL A 111 -6.05 1.57 -8.40
C VAL A 111 -7.22 1.15 -9.26
N PHE A 112 -8.33 0.67 -8.66
CA PHE A 112 -9.52 0.27 -9.41
C PHE A 112 -10.18 1.42 -10.17
N GLU A 113 -10.26 2.62 -9.59
CA GLU A 113 -10.74 3.80 -10.32
C GLU A 113 -9.85 4.13 -11.52
N THR A 114 -8.53 4.00 -11.36
CA THR A 114 -7.58 4.26 -12.44
C THR A 114 -7.70 3.21 -13.54
N LEU A 115 -7.84 1.94 -13.17
CA LEU A 115 -8.15 0.86 -14.11
C LEU A 115 -9.45 1.11 -14.85
N ARG A 116 -10.51 1.55 -14.16
CA ARG A 116 -11.77 1.93 -14.80
C ARG A 116 -11.56 3.06 -15.80
N LYS A 117 -10.81 4.10 -15.45
CA LYS A 117 -10.48 5.18 -16.40
C LYS A 117 -9.70 4.66 -17.62
N ILE A 118 -8.72 3.78 -17.42
CA ILE A 118 -7.97 3.16 -18.54
C ILE A 118 -8.89 2.31 -19.42
N MET A 119 -9.80 1.54 -18.81
CA MET A 119 -10.82 0.79 -19.53
C MET A 119 -11.84 1.69 -20.21
N ASP A 120 -12.17 2.86 -19.66
CA ASP A 120 -13.04 3.83 -20.30
C ASP A 120 -12.31 4.52 -21.47
N TYR A 121 -11.01 4.76 -21.37
CA TYR A 121 -10.21 5.29 -22.49
C TYR A 121 -10.02 4.25 -23.60
N SER A 122 -9.64 3.01 -23.26
CA SER A 122 -9.50 1.92 -24.24
C SER A 122 -10.84 1.39 -24.74
N GLY A 123 -11.87 1.40 -23.91
CA GLY A 123 -13.27 1.10 -24.22
C GLY A 123 -13.92 2.21 -25.03
N LYS A 124 -13.56 3.49 -24.85
CA LYS A 124 -13.90 4.55 -25.81
C LYS A 124 -13.27 4.27 -27.17
N LEU A 125 -12.06 3.69 -27.28
CA LEU A 125 -11.58 3.20 -28.58
C LEU A 125 -12.46 2.08 -29.17
N ARG A 126 -13.07 1.23 -28.33
CA ARG A 126 -13.98 0.14 -28.77
C ARG A 126 -15.40 0.61 -29.10
N HIS A 127 -15.96 1.56 -28.35
CA HIS A 127 -17.36 2.03 -28.48
C HIS A 127 -17.51 3.33 -29.27
N THR A 128 -16.45 4.14 -29.46
CA THR A 128 -16.54 5.40 -30.23
C THR A 128 -15.98 5.30 -31.65
N ASN A 129 -15.32 4.20 -32.00
CA ASN A 129 -14.82 4.00 -33.34
C ASN A 129 -15.34 2.69 -33.96
N PRO A 130 -16.46 2.73 -34.71
CA PRO A 130 -16.99 1.60 -35.51
C PRO A 130 -15.99 1.00 -36.51
N LEU A 131 -14.79 1.58 -36.62
CA LEU A 131 -13.72 1.20 -37.54
C LEU A 131 -12.52 0.56 -36.85
N ALA A 132 -12.53 0.41 -35.52
CA ALA A 132 -11.46 -0.28 -34.79
C ALA A 132 -11.59 -1.81 -35.02
N PRO A 133 -10.63 -2.47 -35.69
CA PRO A 133 -10.73 -3.89 -35.99
C PRO A 133 -10.52 -4.73 -34.73
N ILE A 134 -11.32 -5.79 -34.56
CA ILE A 134 -11.07 -6.85 -33.59
C ILE A 134 -10.06 -7.86 -34.18
N GLU A 135 -9.18 -8.38 -33.33
CA GLU A 135 -8.22 -9.41 -33.69
C GLU A 135 -8.71 -10.76 -33.16
N VAL A 136 -8.84 -11.75 -34.04
CA VAL A 136 -9.23 -13.11 -33.68
C VAL A 136 -8.25 -14.10 -34.28
N GLU A 137 -7.63 -14.91 -33.42
CA GLU A 137 -6.68 -15.95 -33.83
C GLU A 137 -7.43 -17.21 -34.28
N VAL A 138 -6.97 -17.81 -35.37
CA VAL A 138 -7.51 -19.07 -35.90
C VAL A 138 -6.89 -20.23 -35.11
N TYR A 139 -7.71 -20.84 -34.25
CA TYR A 139 -7.28 -21.94 -33.39
C TYR A 139 -6.91 -23.22 -34.18
N PRO A 140 -5.89 -23.97 -33.71
CA PRO A 140 -5.58 -25.31 -34.20
C PRO A 140 -6.80 -26.24 -34.03
N GLY A 141 -7.41 -26.65 -35.15
CA GLY A 141 -8.58 -27.52 -35.17
C GLY A 141 -9.85 -26.90 -35.76
N SER A 142 -9.85 -25.61 -36.11
CA SER A 142 -10.97 -24.96 -36.80
C SER A 142 -11.34 -25.69 -38.11
N ILE A 143 -12.62 -25.97 -38.35
CA ILE A 143 -13.08 -26.62 -39.60
C ILE A 143 -12.94 -25.71 -40.83
N HIS A 144 -12.59 -24.45 -40.61
CA HIS A 144 -12.43 -23.44 -41.64
C HIS A 144 -10.99 -23.31 -42.15
N ILE A 145 -10.03 -24.04 -41.55
CA ILE A 145 -8.64 -24.09 -42.02
C ILE A 145 -8.60 -24.65 -43.45
N GLY A 146 -7.86 -23.97 -44.32
CA GLY A 146 -7.70 -24.31 -45.73
C GLY A 146 -8.86 -23.88 -46.64
N LYS A 147 -9.90 -23.22 -46.10
CA LYS A 147 -11.01 -22.65 -46.89
C LYS A 147 -10.78 -21.17 -47.14
N THR A 148 -11.37 -20.64 -48.21
CA THR A 148 -11.31 -19.20 -48.49
C THR A 148 -12.37 -18.39 -47.74
N ILE A 149 -12.13 -17.10 -47.49
CA ILE A 149 -13.09 -16.18 -46.84
C ILE A 149 -14.48 -16.23 -47.53
N SER A 150 -14.50 -16.34 -48.87
CA SER A 150 -15.73 -16.43 -49.67
C SER A 150 -16.41 -17.80 -49.55
N GLU A 151 -15.66 -18.90 -49.58
CA GLU A 151 -16.21 -20.26 -49.43
C GLU A 151 -16.95 -20.43 -48.12
N VAL A 152 -16.39 -19.89 -47.05
CA VAL A 152 -16.98 -19.96 -45.71
C VAL A 152 -18.07 -18.90 -45.49
N LYS A 153 -18.34 -18.04 -46.50
CA LYS A 153 -19.31 -16.95 -46.43
C LYS A 153 -19.16 -16.14 -45.12
N PHE A 154 -17.92 -15.75 -44.82
CA PHE A 154 -17.53 -15.24 -43.50
C PHE A 154 -18.45 -14.13 -43.00
N TRP A 155 -18.70 -13.11 -43.84
CA TRP A 155 -19.54 -11.97 -43.48
C TRP A 155 -21.00 -12.38 -43.22
N GLN A 156 -21.55 -13.32 -44.00
CA GLN A 156 -22.92 -13.78 -43.83
C GLN A 156 -23.12 -14.60 -42.55
N ASN A 157 -22.10 -15.36 -42.13
CA ASN A 157 -22.17 -16.16 -40.91
C ASN A 157 -21.84 -15.34 -39.64
N THR A 158 -20.93 -14.37 -39.74
CA THR A 158 -20.40 -13.66 -38.58
C THR A 158 -20.86 -12.20 -38.47
N GLY A 159 -21.40 -11.61 -39.54
CA GLY A 159 -21.66 -10.16 -39.64
C GLY A 159 -20.40 -9.28 -39.59
N GLY A 160 -19.21 -9.88 -39.62
CA GLY A 160 -17.92 -9.20 -39.57
C GLY A 160 -17.27 -9.09 -40.93
N THR A 161 -16.68 -7.93 -41.23
CA THR A 161 -15.90 -7.70 -42.46
C THR A 161 -14.42 -7.91 -42.17
N VAL A 162 -13.79 -8.89 -42.82
CA VAL A 162 -12.34 -9.10 -42.74
C VAL A 162 -11.65 -8.01 -43.53
N ILE A 163 -10.92 -7.13 -42.85
CA ILE A 163 -10.15 -6.03 -43.48
C ILE A 163 -8.66 -6.35 -43.61
N GLY A 164 -8.20 -7.38 -42.90
CA GLY A 164 -6.81 -7.77 -42.86
C GLY A 164 -6.63 -9.13 -42.22
N MET A 165 -5.46 -9.72 -42.41
CA MET A 165 -5.03 -10.87 -41.64
C MET A 165 -3.52 -10.82 -41.42
N LYS A 166 -3.07 -11.18 -40.22
CA LYS A 166 -1.66 -11.32 -39.89
C LYS A 166 -1.29 -12.79 -39.97
N ARG A 167 -0.28 -13.09 -40.78
CA ARG A 167 0.27 -14.43 -40.95
C ARG A 167 1.72 -14.40 -40.57
N LYS A 168 2.07 -15.08 -39.46
CA LYS A 168 3.41 -14.98 -38.86
C LYS A 168 3.76 -13.52 -38.55
N GLU A 169 4.75 -12.93 -39.22
CA GLU A 169 5.15 -11.53 -39.07
C GLU A 169 4.66 -10.63 -40.21
N GLU A 170 3.97 -11.17 -41.21
CA GLU A 170 3.45 -10.40 -42.34
C GLU A 170 1.99 -9.98 -42.10
N MET A 171 1.69 -8.72 -42.42
CA MET A 171 0.32 -8.19 -42.42
C MET A 171 -0.20 -8.12 -43.85
N ILE A 172 -1.26 -8.88 -44.12
CA ILE A 172 -1.99 -8.86 -45.38
C ILE A 172 -3.18 -7.92 -45.22
N ILE A 173 -3.11 -6.76 -45.86
CA ILE A 173 -4.20 -5.77 -45.86
C ILE A 173 -5.16 -6.10 -47.00
N SER A 174 -6.47 -6.07 -46.76
CA SER A 174 -7.51 -6.38 -47.74
C SER A 174 -7.29 -7.73 -48.43
N PRO A 175 -7.33 -8.85 -47.69
CA PRO A 175 -6.95 -10.18 -48.19
C PRO A 175 -7.82 -10.69 -49.36
N GLY A 176 -8.99 -10.09 -49.59
CA GLY A 176 -9.88 -10.43 -50.70
C GLY A 176 -10.64 -11.75 -50.48
N PRO A 177 -11.58 -12.09 -51.38
CA PRO A 177 -12.48 -13.22 -51.19
C PRO A 177 -11.79 -14.60 -51.26
N TYR A 178 -10.62 -14.67 -51.90
CA TYR A 178 -9.89 -15.92 -52.14
C TYR A 178 -8.76 -16.17 -51.13
N ALA A 179 -8.59 -15.31 -50.13
CA ALA A 179 -7.61 -15.57 -49.10
C ALA A 179 -7.99 -16.80 -48.28
N LEU A 180 -7.03 -17.70 -48.13
CA LEU A 180 -7.15 -18.90 -47.32
C LEU A 180 -6.98 -18.57 -45.85
N ILE A 181 -7.85 -19.13 -45.02
CA ILE A 181 -7.72 -19.13 -43.57
C ILE A 181 -6.77 -20.27 -43.20
N LEU A 182 -5.65 -19.97 -42.55
CA LEU A 182 -4.69 -20.97 -42.08
C LEU A 182 -4.59 -20.96 -40.56
N GLU A 183 -4.12 -22.07 -40.01
CA GLU A 183 -3.82 -22.20 -38.59
C GLU A 183 -2.81 -21.14 -38.13
N GLY A 184 -3.12 -20.46 -37.01
CA GLY A 184 -2.27 -19.40 -36.45
C GLY A 184 -2.34 -18.06 -37.20
N ASP A 185 -3.23 -17.92 -38.19
CA ASP A 185 -3.56 -16.60 -38.72
C ASP A 185 -4.33 -15.78 -37.67
N VAL A 186 -4.11 -14.46 -37.65
CA VAL A 186 -4.92 -13.53 -36.86
C VAL A 186 -5.76 -12.69 -37.82
N LEU A 187 -7.08 -12.86 -37.80
CA LEU A 187 -8.00 -12.10 -38.63
C LEU A 187 -8.31 -10.75 -37.98
N LEU A 188 -8.18 -9.68 -38.78
CA LEU A 188 -8.59 -8.32 -38.42
C LEU A 188 -9.99 -8.09 -38.98
N VAL A 189 -10.99 -8.00 -38.11
CA VAL A 189 -12.41 -7.95 -38.48
C VAL A 189 -13.04 -6.68 -37.95
N ILE A 190 -13.89 -6.03 -38.75
CA ILE A 190 -14.74 -4.92 -38.29
C ILE A 190 -16.19 -5.41 -38.24
N GLY A 191 -16.91 -5.13 -37.15
CA GLY A 191 -18.31 -5.51 -37.01
C GLY A 191 -19.01 -4.80 -35.86
N ASP A 192 -20.27 -5.15 -35.62
CA ASP A 192 -21.05 -4.67 -34.49
C ASP A 192 -20.54 -5.25 -33.15
N GLU A 193 -21.12 -4.83 -32.02
CA GLU A 193 -20.68 -5.24 -30.68
C GLU A 193 -20.69 -6.76 -30.47
N LYS A 194 -21.51 -7.50 -31.23
CA LYS A 194 -21.64 -8.95 -31.16
C LYS A 194 -20.82 -9.70 -32.21
N ALA A 195 -20.14 -8.99 -33.10
CA ALA A 195 -19.35 -9.62 -34.16
C ALA A 195 -18.21 -10.46 -33.59
N TYR A 196 -17.58 -10.03 -32.50
CA TYR A 196 -16.52 -10.79 -31.85
C TYR A 196 -16.98 -12.19 -31.44
N ASP A 197 -18.07 -12.29 -30.68
CA ASP A 197 -18.60 -13.57 -30.20
C ASP A 197 -18.99 -14.49 -31.37
N ARG A 198 -19.60 -13.93 -32.42
CA ARG A 198 -19.96 -14.70 -33.62
C ARG A 198 -18.74 -15.19 -34.39
N VAL A 199 -17.69 -14.38 -34.51
CA VAL A 199 -16.45 -14.77 -35.19
C VAL A 199 -15.71 -15.84 -34.40
N VAL A 200 -15.60 -15.70 -33.08
CA VAL A 200 -14.96 -16.71 -32.22
C VAL A 200 -15.70 -18.04 -32.33
N HIS A 201 -17.02 -18.02 -32.15
CA HIS A 201 -17.83 -19.23 -32.28
C HIS A 201 -17.70 -19.88 -33.66
N PHE A 202 -17.73 -19.08 -34.72
CA PHE A 202 -17.56 -19.55 -36.10
C PHE A 202 -16.18 -20.18 -36.36
N LEU A 203 -15.11 -19.72 -35.70
CA LEU A 203 -13.78 -20.29 -35.87
C LEU A 203 -13.53 -21.50 -34.95
N GLU A 204 -14.29 -21.64 -33.86
CA GLU A 204 -14.21 -22.77 -32.93
C GLU A 204 -15.03 -24.00 -33.37
N GLU A 205 -16.01 -23.82 -34.24
CA GLU A 205 -16.74 -24.92 -34.90
C GLU A 205 -15.84 -25.76 -35.83
#